data_AF-W2D0K6-F1
#
_entry.id   AF-W2D0K6-F1
#
_cell.length_a   1.000
_cell.length_b   1.000
_cell.length_c   1.000
_cell.angle_alpha   90.00
_cell.angle_beta   90.00
_cell.angle_gamma   90.00
#
_symmetry.space_group_name_H-M   'P 1'
#
loop_
_entity.id
_entity.type
_entity.pdbx_description
1 polymer ?
#
loop_
_entity_poly.entity_id
_entity_poly.type
_entity_poly.pdbx_seq_one_letter_code
_entity_poly.pdbx_strand_id
1 'polypeptide(L)'
;MTAHGVRHLIVSALFFVVYALCGTAIMLTVLLLIDRYISGESVSLVSATWMLGGLLVLKTISNAIADMSKHFAGFDLVERIREKIILKLKKFSLGFYTNERLGEISTIIHKDVDNMEMVVGHLWTRMSADFIVALILGIGLFCVDWRMGLAMVAFLPVALFSLYRGIRSGMKAQQETQDGLADMVSLFVEYVKGIPGLLYTSLSGLA
;
A
#
# COMPACT_ATOMS: atom_id res chain seq x y z
N MET A 1 11.37 16.59 -1.63
CA MET A 1 12.00 15.78 -0.58
C MET A 1 13.37 16.36 -0.27
N THR A 2 13.87 16.26 0.97
CA THR A 2 15.31 16.50 1.20
C THR A 2 16.14 15.42 0.53
N ALA A 3 17.44 15.69 0.35
CA ALA A 3 18.45 14.66 0.10
C ALA A 3 18.45 13.55 1.19
N HIS A 4 18.06 13.88 2.43
CA HIS A 4 18.00 12.94 3.54
C HIS A 4 16.84 11.94 3.38
N GLY A 5 15.63 12.40 3.07
CA GLY A 5 14.47 11.56 2.83
C GLY A 5 14.64 10.62 1.64
N VAL A 6 15.27 11.09 0.55
CA VAL A 6 15.61 10.23 -0.59
C VAL A 6 16.59 9.13 -0.19
N ARG A 7 17.60 9.45 0.65
CA ARG A 7 18.56 8.46 1.15
C ARG A 7 17.87 7.38 2.00
N HIS A 8 16.94 7.75 2.88
CA HIS A 8 16.18 6.78 3.68
C HIS A 8 15.30 5.86 2.81
N LEU A 9 14.76 6.41 1.71
CA LEU A 9 13.94 5.67 0.75
C LEU A 9 14.77 4.66 -0.07
N ILE A 10 16.01 5.02 -0.44
CA ILE A 10 16.95 4.09 -1.09
C ILE A 10 17.38 2.99 -0.11
N VAL A 11 17.68 3.35 1.14
CA VAL A 11 18.07 2.37 2.17
C VAL A 11 16.94 1.37 2.43
N SER A 12 15.69 1.84 2.58
CA SER A 12 14.56 0.93 2.78
C SER A 12 14.35 -0.01 1.59
N ALA A 13 14.45 0.50 0.35
CA ALA A 13 14.35 -0.33 -0.85
C ALA A 13 15.43 -1.42 -0.90
N LEU A 14 16.69 -1.08 -0.57
CA LEU A 14 17.79 -2.06 -0.49
C LEU A 14 17.53 -3.14 0.55
N PHE A 15 17.08 -2.75 1.76
CA PHE A 15 16.79 -3.72 2.81
C PHE A 15 15.56 -4.60 2.49
N PHE A 16 14.55 -4.09 1.77
CA PHE A 16 13.46 -4.90 1.26
C PHE A 16 13.94 -5.95 0.24
N VAL A 17 14.88 -5.58 -0.63
CA VAL A 17 15.50 -6.53 -1.57
C VAL A 17 16.23 -7.63 -0.80
N VAL A 18 17.05 -7.28 0.20
CA VAL A 18 17.75 -8.26 1.04
C VAL A 18 16.78 -9.17 1.79
N TYR A 19 15.72 -8.60 2.36
CA TYR A 19 14.63 -9.34 3.01
C TYR A 19 14.02 -10.38 2.07
N ALA A 20 13.68 -9.98 0.84
CA ALA A 20 13.04 -10.86 -0.13
C ALA A 20 14.00 -11.95 -0.61
N LEU A 21 15.27 -11.61 -0.86
CA LEU A 21 16.30 -12.59 -1.21
C LEU A 21 16.52 -13.61 -0.10
N CYS A 22 16.57 -13.19 1.17
CA CYS A 22 16.61 -14.11 2.31
C CYS A 22 15.39 -15.03 2.33
N GLY A 23 14.20 -14.49 2.03
CA GLY A 23 12.98 -15.28 1.88
C GLY A 23 13.11 -16.37 0.81
N THR A 24 13.62 -16.01 -0.37
CA THR A 24 13.85 -16.99 -1.44
C THR A 24 14.92 -18.01 -1.10
N ALA A 25 16.00 -17.60 -0.42
CA ALA A 25 17.04 -18.50 0.04
C ALA A 25 16.50 -19.53 1.05
N ILE A 26 15.62 -19.12 1.97
CA ILE A 26 14.93 -20.05 2.89
C ILE A 26 14.08 -21.06 2.10
N MET A 27 13.37 -20.61 1.06
CA MET A 27 12.55 -21.51 0.25
C MET A 27 13.42 -22.53 -0.52
N LEU A 28 14.53 -22.09 -1.10
CA LEU A 28 15.47 -22.95 -1.83
C LEU A 28 16.16 -23.95 -0.90
N THR A 29 16.59 -23.53 0.29
CA THR A 29 17.23 -24.45 1.26
C THR A 29 16.27 -25.54 1.70
N VAL A 30 14.99 -25.21 1.92
CA VAL A 30 13.94 -26.21 2.23
C VAL A 30 13.74 -27.16 1.05
N LEU A 31 13.67 -26.67 -0.19
CA LEU A 31 13.53 -27.54 -1.37
C LEU A 31 14.71 -28.50 -1.53
N LEU A 32 15.94 -28.03 -1.34
CA LEU A 32 17.14 -28.86 -1.39
C LEU A 32 17.19 -29.90 -0.26
N LEU A 33 16.67 -29.56 0.94
CA LEU A 33 16.56 -30.51 2.05
C LEU A 33 15.58 -31.64 1.73
N ILE A 34 14.44 -31.31 1.10
CA ILE A 34 13.45 -32.31 0.67
C ILE A 34 14.05 -33.22 -0.40
N ASP A 35 14.74 -32.65 -1.40
CA ASP A 35 15.36 -33.41 -2.49
C ASP A 35 16.45 -34.38 -1.99
N ARG A 36 17.30 -33.93 -1.06
CA ARG A 36 18.30 -34.78 -0.40
C ARG A 36 17.68 -35.88 0.46
N TYR A 37 16.57 -35.59 1.13
CA TYR A 37 15.85 -36.59 1.91
C TYR A 37 15.24 -37.68 1.02
N ILE A 38 14.64 -37.30 -0.11
CA ILE A 38 14.10 -38.24 -1.10
C ILE A 38 15.23 -39.07 -1.74
N SER A 39 16.38 -38.45 -1.99
CA SER A 39 17.57 -39.09 -2.58
C SER A 39 18.30 -40.04 -1.62
N GLY A 40 17.87 -40.12 -0.34
CA GLY A 40 18.47 -41.00 0.66
C GLY A 40 19.83 -40.54 1.20
N GLU A 41 20.22 -39.28 0.97
CA GLU A 41 21.45 -38.72 1.53
C GLU A 41 21.30 -38.45 3.03
N SER A 42 22.39 -38.58 3.78
CA SER A 42 22.41 -38.23 5.21
C SER A 42 22.34 -36.71 5.40
N VAL A 43 21.14 -36.21 5.64
CA VAL A 43 20.91 -34.80 5.95
C VAL A 43 21.19 -34.53 7.42
N SER A 44 22.18 -33.68 7.71
CA SER A 44 22.37 -33.16 9.06
C SER A 44 21.29 -32.13 9.39
N LEU A 45 20.29 -32.54 10.16
CA LEU A 45 19.19 -31.67 10.60
C LEU A 45 19.68 -30.49 11.44
N VAL A 46 20.80 -30.64 12.16
CA VAL A 46 21.35 -29.60 13.04
C VAL A 46 21.99 -28.45 12.25
N SER A 47 22.70 -28.74 11.16
CA SER A 47 23.25 -27.67 10.31
C SER A 47 22.13 -26.96 9.53
N ALA A 48 21.13 -27.71 9.08
CA ALA A 48 19.95 -27.18 8.40
C ALA A 48 19.17 -26.22 9.30
N THR A 49 18.90 -26.58 10.56
CA THR A 49 18.17 -25.71 11.50
C THR A 49 18.95 -24.46 11.86
N TRP A 50 20.27 -24.54 12.05
CA TRP A 50 21.10 -23.34 12.27
C TRP A 50 21.13 -22.41 11.07
N MET A 51 21.26 -22.96 9.85
CA MET A 51 21.24 -22.18 8.62
C MET A 51 19.88 -21.49 8.41
N LEU A 52 18.78 -22.23 8.57
CA LEU A 52 17.42 -21.69 8.47
C LEU A 52 17.14 -20.64 9.56
N GLY A 53 17.58 -20.91 10.81
CA GLY A 53 17.45 -19.98 11.92
C GLY A 53 18.22 -18.67 11.66
N GLY A 54 19.46 -18.75 11.17
CA GLY A 54 20.27 -17.59 10.81
C GLY A 54 19.64 -16.75 9.69
N LEU A 55 19.16 -17.41 8.63
CA LEU A 55 18.43 -16.76 7.54
C LEU A 55 17.13 -16.09 8.02
N LEU A 56 16.40 -16.73 8.93
CA LEU A 56 15.16 -16.18 9.50
C LEU A 56 15.45 -14.92 10.31
N VAL A 57 16.48 -14.95 11.16
CA VAL A 57 16.91 -13.79 11.96
C VAL A 57 17.38 -12.65 11.06
N LEU A 58 18.18 -12.96 10.04
CA LEU A 58 18.62 -11.94 9.07
C LEU A 58 17.44 -11.32 8.33
N LYS A 59 16.45 -12.15 7.93
CA LYS A 59 15.22 -11.70 7.30
C LYS A 59 14.42 -10.77 8.22
N THR A 60 14.21 -11.13 9.48
CA THR A 60 13.41 -10.31 10.41
C THR A 60 14.08 -8.98 10.72
N ILE A 61 15.39 -8.98 10.96
CA ILE A 61 16.17 -7.75 11.17
C ILE A 61 16.11 -6.85 9.93
N SER A 62 16.30 -7.43 8.74
CA SER A 62 16.26 -6.67 7.48
C SER A 62 14.89 -6.04 7.26
N ASN A 63 13.80 -6.77 7.55
CA ASN A 63 12.45 -6.21 7.46
C ASN A 63 12.24 -5.07 8.46
N ALA A 64 12.68 -5.22 9.70
CA ALA A 64 12.53 -4.18 10.72
C ALA A 64 13.25 -2.88 10.32
N ILE A 65 14.47 -2.99 9.79
CA ILE A 65 15.25 -1.83 9.32
C ILE A 65 14.59 -1.19 8.09
N ALA A 66 14.10 -2.00 7.14
CA ALA A 66 13.39 -1.51 5.97
C ALA A 66 12.12 -0.74 6.38
N ASP A 67 11.32 -1.32 7.28
CA ASP A 67 10.06 -0.75 7.75
C ASP A 67 10.28 0.56 8.53
N MET A 68 11.33 0.61 9.35
CA MET A 68 11.68 1.81 10.09
C MET A 68 12.15 2.92 9.16
N SER A 69 13.05 2.60 8.22
CA SER A 69 13.61 3.57 7.28
C SER A 69 12.55 4.19 6.36
N LYS A 70 11.54 3.40 5.93
CA LYS A 70 10.43 3.95 5.13
C LYS A 70 9.55 4.92 5.93
N HIS A 71 9.32 4.67 7.23
CA HIS A 71 8.53 5.58 8.06
C HIS A 71 9.24 6.92 8.23
N PHE A 72 10.54 6.91 8.50
CA PHE A 72 11.33 8.14 8.55
C PHE A 72 11.32 8.91 7.22
N ALA A 73 11.39 8.21 6.08
CA ALA A 73 11.28 8.85 4.77
C ALA A 73 9.87 9.44 4.51
N GLY A 74 8.81 8.76 4.97
CA GLY A 74 7.43 9.23 4.90
C GLY A 74 7.22 10.51 5.71
N PHE A 75 7.71 10.55 6.96
CA PHE A 75 7.57 11.72 7.82
C PHE A 75 8.28 12.98 7.27
N ASP A 76 9.51 12.86 6.74
CA ASP A 76 10.22 14.02 6.12
C ASP A 76 9.49 14.54 4.87
N LEU A 77 8.84 13.65 4.12
CA LEU A 77 8.01 14.06 2.99
C LEU A 77 6.78 14.85 3.48
N VAL A 78 6.06 14.32 4.46
CA VAL A 78 4.86 14.94 5.02
C VAL A 78 5.14 16.30 5.60
N GLU A 79 6.19 16.43 6.41
CA GLU A 79 6.61 17.69 7.02
C GLU A 79 6.79 18.77 5.96
N ARG A 80 7.48 18.45 4.86
CA ARG A 80 7.74 19.40 3.76
C ARG A 80 6.51 19.78 2.97
N ILE A 81 5.59 18.84 2.75
CA ILE A 81 4.35 19.15 2.06
C ILE A 81 3.54 20.12 2.94
N ARG A 82 3.42 19.85 4.25
CA ARG A 82 2.75 20.76 5.20
C ARG A 82 3.41 22.14 5.23
N GLU A 83 4.74 22.21 5.30
CA GLU A 83 5.48 23.48 5.30
C GLU A 83 5.20 24.32 4.04
N LYS A 84 5.28 23.70 2.85
CA LYS A 84 4.98 24.38 1.58
C LYS A 84 3.54 24.87 1.49
N ILE A 85 2.60 24.08 1.99
CA ILE A 85 1.20 24.45 2.04
C ILE A 85 0.99 25.65 2.95
N ILE A 86 1.55 25.64 4.16
CA ILE A 86 1.47 26.75 5.12
C ILE A 86 2.06 28.03 4.51
N LEU A 87 3.22 27.94 3.86
CA LEU A 87 3.86 29.09 3.19
C LEU A 87 3.01 29.65 2.03
N LYS A 88 2.25 28.79 1.34
CA LYS A 88 1.38 29.22 0.24
C LYS A 88 0.08 29.82 0.75
N LEU A 89 -0.48 29.29 1.84
CA LEU A 89 -1.63 29.87 2.54
C LEU A 89 -1.32 31.28 3.07
N LYS A 90 -0.10 31.51 3.59
CA LYS A 90 0.34 32.85 4.03
C LYS A 90 0.33 33.92 2.92
N LYS A 91 0.26 33.53 1.65
CA LYS A 91 0.21 34.45 0.49
C LYS A 91 -1.21 34.73 -0.02
N PHE A 92 -2.24 34.08 0.52
CA PHE A 92 -3.63 34.33 0.14
C PHE A 92 -4.20 35.54 0.89
N SER A 93 -5.04 36.33 0.21
CA SER A 93 -5.64 37.54 0.78
C SER A 93 -6.62 37.21 1.91
N LEU A 94 -6.67 38.06 2.95
CA LEU A 94 -7.60 37.96 4.10
C LEU A 94 -9.08 37.81 3.73
N GLY A 95 -9.51 38.21 2.53
CA GLY A 95 -10.89 38.01 2.02
C GLY A 95 -11.29 36.55 1.74
N PHE A 96 -10.35 35.61 1.77
CA PHE A 96 -10.61 34.17 1.60
C PHE A 96 -10.91 33.45 2.94
N TYR A 97 -10.77 34.15 4.07
CA TYR A 97 -10.87 33.62 5.43
C TYR A 97 -12.31 33.73 5.97
N THR A 98 -13.29 33.07 5.34
CA THR A 98 -14.51 32.69 6.06
C THR A 98 -14.29 31.36 6.78
N ASN A 99 -14.80 31.22 8.01
CA ASN A 99 -14.47 30.11 8.92
C ASN A 99 -14.78 28.72 8.33
N GLU A 100 -15.85 28.59 7.52
CA GLU A 100 -16.17 27.36 6.77
C GLU A 100 -15.09 26.99 5.76
N ARG A 101 -14.57 27.96 5.01
CA ARG A 101 -13.54 27.73 3.99
C ARG A 101 -12.19 27.37 4.62
N LEU A 102 -11.86 27.91 5.79
CA LEU A 102 -10.65 27.55 6.55
C LEU A 102 -10.69 26.11 7.07
N GLY A 103 -11.83 25.68 7.60
CA GLY A 103 -12.03 24.30 8.05
C GLY A 103 -11.85 23.32 6.90
N GLU A 104 -12.51 23.57 5.78
CA GLU A 104 -12.44 22.75 4.57
C GLU A 104 -11.02 22.67 3.99
N ILE A 105 -10.31 23.80 3.92
CA ILE A 105 -8.90 23.85 3.48
C ILE A 105 -8.00 23.04 4.42
N SER A 106 -8.16 23.19 5.74
CA SER A 106 -7.37 22.44 6.73
C SER A 106 -7.58 20.93 6.61
N THR A 107 -8.84 20.51 6.41
CA THR A 107 -9.20 19.09 6.22
C THR A 107 -8.64 18.54 4.91
N ILE A 108 -8.73 19.26 3.80
CA ILE A 108 -8.14 18.87 2.51
C ILE A 108 -6.63 18.71 2.65
N ILE A 109 -5.95 19.67 3.31
CA ILE A 109 -4.51 19.63 3.51
C ILE A 109 -4.09 18.41 4.33
N HIS A 110 -4.75 18.15 5.46
CA HIS A 110 -4.41 16.97 6.27
C HIS A 110 -4.65 15.68 5.48
N LYS A 111 -5.82 15.54 4.87
CA LYS A 111 -6.20 14.33 4.15
C LYS A 111 -5.30 14.08 2.94
N ASP A 112 -4.97 15.12 2.17
CA ASP A 112 -4.12 14.99 0.98
C ASP A 112 -2.64 14.75 1.36
N VAL A 113 -2.17 15.37 2.44
CA VAL A 113 -0.81 15.11 2.95
C VAL A 113 -0.68 13.68 3.45
N ASP A 114 -1.63 13.20 4.24
CA ASP A 114 -1.61 11.83 4.77
C ASP A 114 -1.75 10.81 3.63
N ASN A 115 -2.56 11.11 2.61
CA ASN A 115 -2.61 10.31 1.37
C ASN A 115 -1.27 10.31 0.63
N MET A 116 -0.57 11.46 0.53
CA MET A 116 0.74 11.51 -0.11
C MET A 116 1.81 10.72 0.67
N GLU A 117 1.74 10.71 2.01
CA GLU A 117 2.60 9.86 2.83
C GLU A 117 2.42 8.38 2.47
N MET A 118 1.16 7.93 2.44
CA MET A 118 0.82 6.55 2.11
C MET A 118 1.33 6.17 0.71
N VAL A 119 1.09 7.04 -0.28
CA VAL A 119 1.49 6.78 -1.66
C VAL A 119 3.00 6.70 -1.81
N VAL A 120 3.77 7.63 -1.23
CA VAL A 120 5.23 7.66 -1.42
C VAL A 120 5.95 6.72 -0.46
N GLY A 121 5.59 6.75 0.82
CA GLY A 121 6.26 5.98 1.88
C GLY A 121 5.94 4.49 1.85
N HIS A 122 4.71 4.12 1.46
CA HIS A 122 4.29 2.72 1.41
C HIS A 122 4.20 2.17 -0.01
N LEU A 123 3.37 2.75 -0.86
CA LEU A 123 3.12 2.19 -2.20
C LEU A 123 4.36 2.28 -3.09
N TRP A 124 4.91 3.46 -3.29
CA TRP A 124 6.03 3.67 -4.22
C TRP A 124 7.30 2.92 -3.80
N THR A 125 7.64 3.01 -2.50
CA THR A 125 8.83 2.35 -1.95
C THR A 125 8.71 0.83 -1.99
N ARG A 126 7.54 0.27 -1.62
CA ARG A 126 7.34 -1.18 -1.67
C ARG A 126 7.25 -1.70 -3.10
N MET A 127 6.48 -1.05 -3.97
CA MET A 127 6.33 -1.49 -5.36
C MET A 127 7.66 -1.45 -6.12
N SER A 128 8.50 -0.42 -5.90
CA SER A 128 9.82 -0.36 -6.51
C SER A 128 10.75 -1.47 -6.02
N ALA A 129 10.76 -1.76 -4.72
CA ALA A 129 11.53 -2.88 -4.18
C ALA A 129 11.05 -4.23 -4.73
N ASP A 130 9.73 -4.47 -4.74
CA ASP A 130 9.13 -5.70 -5.27
C ASP A 130 9.44 -5.89 -6.75
N PHE A 131 9.43 -4.80 -7.54
CA PHE A 131 9.81 -4.83 -8.95
C PHE A 131 11.29 -5.21 -9.15
N ILE A 132 12.19 -4.63 -8.35
CA ILE A 132 13.63 -4.97 -8.38
C ILE A 132 13.83 -6.45 -8.03
N VAL A 133 13.16 -6.94 -6.98
CA VAL A 133 13.22 -8.35 -6.57
C VAL A 133 12.70 -9.26 -7.69
N ALA A 134 11.53 -8.95 -8.27
CA ALA A 134 10.97 -9.71 -9.37
C ALA A 134 11.92 -9.79 -10.57
N LEU A 135 12.62 -8.69 -10.87
CA LEU A 135 13.61 -8.64 -11.94
C LEU A 135 14.85 -9.48 -11.62
N ILE A 136 15.39 -9.39 -10.39
CA ILE A 136 16.54 -10.20 -9.95
C ILE A 136 16.20 -11.68 -10.01
N LEU A 137 15.06 -12.09 -9.46
CA LEU A 137 14.61 -13.49 -9.47
C LEU A 137 14.27 -13.98 -10.87
N GLY A 138 13.64 -13.13 -11.68
CA GLY A 138 13.33 -13.43 -13.08
C GLY A 138 14.59 -13.68 -13.90
N ILE A 139 15.57 -12.77 -13.83
CA ILE A 139 16.87 -12.95 -14.51
C ILE A 139 17.58 -14.19 -13.98
N GLY A 140 17.58 -14.39 -12.65
CA GLY A 140 18.17 -15.57 -12.02
C GLY A 140 17.55 -16.87 -12.56
N LEU A 141 16.23 -16.93 -12.69
CA LEU A 141 15.52 -18.08 -13.25
C LEU A 141 15.84 -18.29 -14.73
N PHE A 142 15.92 -17.22 -15.52
CA PHE A 142 16.32 -17.28 -16.93
C PHE A 142 17.74 -17.83 -17.12
N CYS A 143 18.67 -17.49 -16.21
CA CYS A 143 20.03 -18.02 -16.22
C CYS A 143 20.10 -19.51 -15.86
N VAL A 144 19.21 -19.99 -14.98
CA VAL A 144 19.15 -21.41 -14.58
C VAL A 144 18.51 -22.26 -15.69
N ASP A 145 17.32 -21.88 -16.13
CA ASP A 145 16.63 -22.53 -17.24
C ASP A 145 15.72 -21.54 -17.98
N TRP A 146 16.09 -21.21 -19.22
CA TRP A 146 15.36 -20.28 -20.06
C TRP A 146 13.92 -20.75 -20.35
N ARG A 147 13.64 -22.07 -20.32
CA ARG A 147 12.30 -22.63 -20.55
C ARG A 147 11.37 -22.31 -19.37
N MET A 148 11.89 -22.39 -18.14
CA MET A 148 11.15 -22.00 -16.94
C MET A 148 10.93 -20.48 -16.88
N GLY A 149 11.94 -19.69 -17.28
CA GLY A 149 11.82 -18.25 -17.42
C GLY A 149 10.70 -17.84 -18.38
N LEU A 150 10.63 -18.47 -19.56
CA LEU A 150 9.59 -18.21 -20.55
C LEU A 150 8.19 -18.55 -20.01
N ALA A 151 8.06 -19.67 -19.31
CA ALA A 151 6.80 -20.07 -18.68
C ALA A 151 6.33 -19.01 -17.67
N MET A 152 7.24 -18.52 -16.82
CA MET A 152 6.93 -17.47 -15.84
C MET A 152 6.45 -16.16 -16.51
N VAL A 153 7.11 -15.75 -17.59
CA VAL A 153 6.72 -14.57 -18.37
C VAL A 153 5.36 -14.77 -19.03
N ALA A 154 5.05 -15.97 -19.52
CA ALA A 154 3.76 -16.28 -20.13
C ALA A 154 2.58 -16.23 -19.13
N PHE A 155 2.81 -16.48 -17.85
CA PHE A 155 1.80 -16.33 -16.80
C PHE A 155 1.53 -14.87 -16.42
N LEU A 156 2.50 -13.99 -16.61
CA LEU A 156 2.44 -12.56 -16.28
C LEU A 156 1.25 -11.82 -16.93
N PRO A 157 0.97 -11.95 -18.26
CA PRO A 157 -0.18 -11.32 -18.88
C PRO A 157 -1.51 -11.86 -18.34
N VAL A 158 -1.60 -13.15 -17.99
CA VAL A 158 -2.81 -13.75 -17.40
C VAL A 158 -3.07 -13.16 -16.02
N ALA A 159 -2.03 -13.03 -15.20
CA ALA A 159 -2.11 -12.42 -13.88
C ALA A 159 -2.53 -10.93 -13.98
N LEU A 160 -1.93 -10.17 -14.90
CA LEU A 160 -2.29 -8.76 -15.13
C LEU A 160 -3.73 -8.60 -15.63
N PHE A 161 -4.19 -9.48 -16.51
CA PHE A 161 -5.57 -9.45 -16.99
C PHE A 161 -6.58 -9.73 -15.86
N SER A 162 -6.28 -10.71 -15.00
CA SER A 162 -7.09 -11.01 -13.81
C SER A 162 -7.12 -9.82 -12.85
N LEU A 163 -5.97 -9.21 -12.57
CA LEU A 163 -5.86 -8.01 -11.73
C LEU A 163 -6.67 -6.85 -12.32
N TYR A 164 -6.56 -6.59 -13.63
CA TYR A 164 -7.30 -5.54 -14.30
C TYR A 164 -8.82 -5.74 -14.18
N ARG A 165 -9.31 -6.98 -14.36
CA ARG A 165 -10.73 -7.28 -14.13
C ARG A 165 -11.15 -7.10 -12.68
N GLY A 166 -10.32 -7.53 -11.74
CA GLY A 166 -10.56 -7.35 -10.30
C GLY A 166 -10.72 -5.88 -9.94
N ILE A 167 -9.78 -5.03 -10.37
CA ILE A 167 -9.84 -3.58 -10.14
C ILE A 167 -11.08 -2.98 -10.79
N ARG A 168 -11.38 -3.31 -12.05
CA ARG A 168 -12.56 -2.78 -12.74
C ARG A 168 -13.86 -3.20 -12.07
N SER A 169 -13.96 -4.44 -11.59
CA SER A 169 -15.11 -4.93 -10.84
C SER A 169 -15.25 -4.22 -9.50
N GLY A 170 -14.14 -4.03 -8.78
CA GLY A 170 -14.11 -3.29 -7.52
C GLY A 170 -14.55 -1.83 -7.69
N MET A 171 -14.08 -1.15 -8.73
CA MET A 171 -14.52 0.23 -9.04
C MET A 171 -16.01 0.32 -9.31
N LYS A 172 -16.60 -0.64 -10.02
CA LYS A 172 -18.05 -0.68 -10.25
C LYS A 172 -18.82 -0.87 -8.94
N ALA A 173 -18.41 -1.84 -8.12
CA ALA A 173 -19.04 -2.08 -6.81
C ALA A 173 -18.93 -0.86 -5.87
N GLN A 174 -17.79 -0.16 -5.89
CA GLN A 174 -17.58 1.08 -5.15
C GLN A 174 -18.55 2.18 -5.61
N GLN A 175 -18.80 2.28 -6.92
CA GLN A 175 -19.71 3.26 -7.49
C GLN A 175 -21.16 2.95 -7.11
N GLU A 176 -21.59 1.69 -7.26
CA GLU A 176 -22.92 1.23 -6.83
C GLU A 176 -23.15 1.47 -5.33
N THR A 177 -22.12 1.27 -4.50
CA THR A 177 -22.19 1.53 -3.05
C THR A 177 -22.34 3.03 -2.75
N GLN A 178 -21.62 3.90 -3.47
CA GLN A 178 -21.73 5.35 -3.30
C GLN A 178 -23.10 5.87 -3.74
N ASP A 179 -23.65 5.35 -4.84
CA ASP A 179 -24.97 5.71 -5.33
C ASP A 179 -26.06 5.28 -4.33
N GLY A 180 -25.97 4.05 -3.79
CA GLY A 180 -26.90 3.58 -2.76
C GLY A 180 -26.81 4.36 -1.44
N LEU A 181 -25.61 4.80 -1.04
CA LEU A 181 -25.42 5.70 0.09
C LEU A 181 -26.07 7.07 -0.16
N ALA A 182 -25.92 7.63 -1.36
CA ALA A 182 -26.53 8.90 -1.73
C ALA A 182 -28.07 8.81 -1.69
N ASP A 183 -28.66 7.72 -2.19
CA ASP A 183 -30.10 7.48 -2.14
C ASP A 183 -30.62 7.35 -0.70
N MET A 184 -29.91 6.61 0.16
CA MET A 184 -30.26 6.52 1.59
C MET A 184 -30.25 7.88 2.28
N VAL A 185 -29.21 8.70 2.02
CA VAL A 185 -29.12 10.05 2.57
C VAL A 185 -30.25 10.93 2.05
N SER A 186 -30.62 10.82 0.77
CA SER A 186 -31.74 11.54 0.17
C SER A 186 -33.08 11.18 0.83
N LEU A 187 -33.38 9.88 0.95
CA LEU A 187 -34.57 9.37 1.64
C LEU A 187 -34.65 9.82 3.08
N PHE A 188 -33.52 9.83 3.80
CA PHE A 188 -33.47 10.32 5.16
C PHE A 188 -33.79 11.81 5.25
N VAL A 189 -33.25 12.63 4.35
CA VAL A 189 -33.55 14.07 4.27
C VAL A 189 -35.02 14.32 3.93
N GLU A 190 -35.60 13.55 3.00
CA GLU A 190 -37.00 13.63 2.65
C GLU A 190 -37.91 13.25 3.82
N TYR A 191 -37.59 12.17 4.54
CA TYR A 191 -38.31 11.76 5.74
C TYR A 191 -38.30 12.86 6.82
N VAL A 192 -37.13 13.43 7.11
CA VAL A 192 -36.99 14.52 8.09
C VAL A 192 -37.77 15.76 7.66
N LYS A 193 -37.77 16.11 6.37
CA LYS A 193 -38.54 17.25 5.82
C LYS A 193 -40.05 16.97 5.73
N GLY A 194 -40.48 15.72 5.60
CA GLY A 194 -41.88 15.32 5.48
C GLY A 194 -42.63 15.32 6.81
N ILE A 195 -41.95 15.07 7.93
CA ILE A 195 -42.54 15.03 9.29
C ILE A 195 -43.34 16.31 9.64
N PRO A 196 -42.82 17.54 9.43
CA PRO A 196 -43.59 18.76 9.68
C PRO A 196 -44.87 18.86 8.84
N GLY A 197 -44.83 18.46 7.57
CA GLY A 197 -45.97 18.51 6.66
C GLY A 197 -47.10 17.55 7.04
N LEU A 198 -46.74 16.35 7.50
CA LEU A 198 -47.69 15.35 8.04
C LEU A 198 -48.28 15.79 9.39
N LEU A 199 -47.49 16.44 10.25
CA LEU A 199 -48.01 17.00 11.50
C LEU A 199 -49.06 18.09 11.25
N TYR A 200 -48.82 18.99 10.28
CA TYR A 200 -49.76 20.06 9.91
C TYR A 200 -51.08 19.53 9.35
N THR A 201 -51.04 18.47 8.55
CA THR A 201 -52.25 17.83 8.01
C THR A 201 -53.00 17.02 9.08
N SER A 202 -52.31 16.37 10.02
CA SER A 202 -52.98 15.69 11.14
C SER A 202 -53.63 16.65 12.13
N LEU A 203 -53.04 17.83 12.35
CA LEU A 203 -53.58 18.87 13.25
C LEU A 203 -54.76 19.63 12.64
N SER A 204 -54.80 19.79 11.32
CA SER A 204 -55.93 20.44 10.62
C SER A 204 -57.13 19.53 10.38
N GLY A 205 -56.95 18.20 10.45
CA GLY A 205 -58.07 17.23 10.46
C GLY A 205 -58.70 17.01 11.84
N LEU A 206 -58.15 17.60 12.90
CA LEU A 206 -58.65 17.54 14.28
C LEU A 206 -59.33 18.85 14.74
N ALA A 207 -59.43 19.85 13.88
CA ALA A 207 -60.14 21.12 14.10
C ALA A 207 -61.42 21.18 13.25
#